data_AF-A0A944V6P1-F1
#
_entry.id   AF-A0A944V6P1-F1
#
_cell.length_a   1.000
_cell.length_b   1.000
_cell.length_c   1.000
_cell.angle_alpha   90.00
_cell.angle_beta   90.00
_cell.angle_gamma   90.00
#
_symmetry.space_group_name_H-M   'P 1'
#
loop_
_entity.id
_entity.type
_entity.pdbx_description
1 polymer ?
#
loop_
_entity_poly.entity_id
_entity_poly.type
_entity_poly.pdbx_seq_one_letter_code
_entity_poly.pdbx_strand_id
1 'polypeptide(L)' 'MSDFQSFRAAVINGRDLQEQIILAIDSAIVDGLDIEEGIASLAMSLGYTFTLEEMSEYVHSVSLEGAS' A
#
# COMPACT_ATOMS: atom_id res chain seq x y z
N MET A 1 -13.93 10.80 -0.10
CA MET A 1 -12.94 9.74 -0.43
C MET A 1 -12.65 9.02 0.87
N SER A 2 -12.55 7.68 0.85
CA SER A 2 -11.99 6.97 2.00
C SER A 2 -10.51 7.30 2.14
N ASP A 3 -9.97 7.17 3.36
CA ASP A 3 -8.54 7.35 3.63
C ASP A 3 -7.69 6.45 2.71
N PHE A 4 -8.19 5.24 2.42
CA PHE A 4 -7.58 4.34 1.44
C PHE A 4 -7.50 4.94 0.03
N GLN A 5 -8.57 5.53 -0.49
CA GLN A 5 -8.57 6.16 -1.82
C GLN A 5 -7.69 7.41 -1.87
N SER A 6 -7.64 8.17 -0.78
CA SER A 6 -6.73 9.31 -0.64
C SER A 6 -5.27 8.87 -0.57
N PHE A 7 -4.98 7.76 0.11
CA PHE A 7 -3.65 7.14 0.13
C PHE A 7 -3.23 6.65 -1.26
N ARG A 8 -4.10 5.90 -1.96
CA ARG A 8 -3.84 5.45 -3.33
C ARG A 8 -3.55 6.63 -4.26
N ALA A 9 -4.35 7.69 -4.19
CA ALA A 9 -4.13 8.90 -4.98
C ALA A 9 -2.78 9.57 -4.64
N ALA A 10 -2.41 9.63 -3.36
CA ALA A 10 -1.12 10.15 -2.94
C ALA A 10 0.04 9.30 -3.46
N VAL A 11 -0.05 7.98 -3.43
CA VAL A 11 0.96 7.06 -3.96
C VAL A 11 1.11 7.25 -5.46
N ILE A 12 0.02 7.28 -6.23
CA ILE A 12 0.08 7.45 -7.70
C ILE A 12 0.73 8.79 -8.10
N ASN A 13 0.47 9.85 -7.35
CA ASN A 13 0.93 11.20 -7.70
C ASN A 13 2.25 11.62 -7.00
N GLY A 14 2.72 10.84 -6.01
CA GLY A 14 3.86 11.20 -5.16
C GLY A 14 5.06 10.28 -5.37
N ARG A 15 6.08 10.75 -6.08
CA ARG A 15 7.31 9.97 -6.35
C ARG A 15 8.03 9.55 -5.05
N ASP A 16 8.17 10.47 -4.09
CA ASP A 16 8.79 10.19 -2.80
C ASP A 16 7.99 9.16 -1.99
N LEU A 17 6.67 9.11 -2.19
CA LEU A 17 5.80 8.13 -1.55
C LEU A 17 5.89 6.75 -2.25
N GLN A 18 6.04 6.73 -3.57
CA GLN A 18 6.33 5.50 -4.31
C GLN A 18 7.67 4.88 -3.88
N GLU A 19 8.70 5.71 -3.70
CA GLU A 19 10.00 5.25 -3.20
C GLU A 19 9.90 4.68 -1.78
N GLN A 20 9.13 5.32 -0.89
CA GLN A 20 8.87 4.78 0.46
C GLN A 20 8.11 3.45 0.44
N ILE A 21 7.14 3.28 -0.47
CA ILE A 21 6.43 2.00 -0.65
C ILE A 21 7.40 0.90 -1.10
N ILE A 22 8.27 1.21 -2.07
CA ILE A 22 9.27 0.25 -2.56
C ILE A 22 10.22 -0.15 -1.42
N LEU A 23 10.69 0.80 -0.62
CA LEU A 23 11.55 0.51 0.54
C LEU A 23 10.85 -0.33 1.61
N ALA A 24 9.56 -0.06 1.86
CA ALA A 24 8.77 -0.87 2.79
C ALA A 24 8.60 -2.32 2.29
N ILE A 25 8.38 -2.51 0.99
CA ILE A 25 8.33 -3.83 0.35
C ILE A 25 9.69 -4.53 0.46
N ASP A 26 10.78 -3.85 0.11
CA ASP A 26 12.13 -4.41 0.17
C ASP A 26 12.52 -4.81 1.61
N SER A 27 12.20 -3.98 2.60
CA SER A 27 12.42 -4.30 4.02
C SER A 27 11.59 -5.52 4.44
N ALA A 28 10.31 -5.58 4.08
CA ALA A 28 9.47 -6.72 4.40
C ALA A 28 10.00 -8.03 3.79
N ILE A 29 10.50 -8.00 2.56
CA ILE A 29 11.13 -9.16 1.91
C ILE A 29 12.43 -9.56 2.64
N VAL A 30 13.28 -8.59 2.97
CA VAL A 30 14.57 -8.85 3.67
C VAL A 30 14.33 -9.41 5.07
N ASP A 31 13.34 -8.89 5.79
CA ASP A 31 13.02 -9.26 7.16
C ASP A 31 12.09 -10.49 7.25
N GLY A 32 11.56 -10.97 6.11
CA GLY A 32 10.63 -12.09 6.05
C GLY A 32 9.24 -11.78 6.63
N LEU A 33 8.83 -10.51 6.56
CA LEU A 33 7.56 -9.99 7.05
C LEU A 33 6.50 -9.96 5.94
N ASP A 34 5.23 -9.90 6.35
CA ASP A 34 4.12 -9.70 5.41
C ASP A 34 4.19 -8.29 4.79
N ILE A 35 4.25 -8.24 3.46
CA ILE A 35 4.32 -6.99 2.68
C ILE A 35 3.11 -6.08 2.98
N GLU A 36 1.94 -6.69 3.15
CA GLU A 36 0.70 -5.97 3.47
C GLU A 36 0.82 -5.24 4.82
N GLU A 37 1.46 -5.85 5.81
CA GLU A 37 1.71 -5.24 7.13
C GLU A 37 2.71 -4.08 7.04
N GLY A 38 3.75 -4.23 6.21
CA GLY A 38 4.74 -3.17 5.96
C GLY A 38 4.13 -1.92 5.30
N ILE A 39 3.27 -2.11 4.30
CA ILE A 39 2.58 -1.01 3.62
C ILE A 39 1.51 -0.38 4.53
N ALA A 40 0.76 -1.19 5.29
CA ALA A 40 -0.21 -0.67 6.26
C ALA A 40 0.47 0.17 7.35
N SER A 41 1.63 -0.27 7.85
CA SER A 41 2.43 0.48 8.83
C SER A 41 2.93 1.80 8.27
N LEU A 42 3.39 1.82 7.01
CA LEU A 42 3.79 3.05 6.32
C LEU A 42 2.61 4.02 6.18
N ALA A 43 1.45 3.53 5.75
CA ALA A 43 0.24 4.34 5.61
C ALA A 43 -0.18 4.98 6.95
N MET A 44 -0.16 4.21 8.03
CA MET A 44 -0.45 4.72 9.39
C MET A 44 0.56 5.79 9.82
N SER A 45 1.85 5.61 9.53
CA SER A 45 2.87 6.63 9.81
C SER A 45 2.66 7.95 9.05
N LEU A 46 1.93 7.91 7.93
CA LEU A 46 1.61 9.05 7.09
C LEU A 46 0.24 9.66 7.43
N GLY A 47 -0.46 9.12 8.43
CA GLY A 47 -1.76 9.60 8.89
C GLY A 47 -2.96 9.02 8.15
N TYR A 48 -2.75 8.01 7.29
CA TYR A 48 -3.85 7.28 6.65
C TYR A 48 -4.26 6.08 7.51
N THR A 49 -5.56 5.93 7.76
CA THR A 49 -6.09 4.77 8.49
C THR A 49 -7.02 3.98 7.58
N PHE A 50 -6.63 2.74 7.25
CA PHE A 50 -7.47 1.80 6.51
C PHE A 50 -7.25 0.38 7.03
N THR A 51 -8.24 -0.47 6.81
CA THR A 51 -8.22 -1.88 7.25
C THR A 51 -7.46 -2.76 6.26
N LEU A 52 -6.95 -3.91 6.73
CA LEU A 52 -6.42 -4.96 5.87
C LEU A 52 -7.45 -5.43 4.83
N GLU A 53 -8.75 -5.35 5.13
CA GLU A 53 -9.83 -5.68 4.19
C GLU A 53 -9.84 -4.70 3.00
N GLU A 54 -9.76 -3.38 3.26
CA GLU A 54 -9.68 -2.35 2.21
C GLU A 54 -8.41 -2.50 1.35
N MET A 55 -7.30 -2.91 1.97
CA MET A 55 -6.06 -3.19 1.25
C MET A 55 -6.15 -4.48 0.43
N SER A 56 -6.73 -5.53 0.99
CA SER A 56 -6.93 -6.83 0.33
C SER A 56 -7.84 -6.70 -0.88
N GLU A 57 -8.97 -5.96 -0.77
CA GLU A 57 -9.85 -5.65 -1.90
C GLU A 57 -9.08 -4.95 -3.03
N TYR A 58 -8.17 -4.03 -2.69
CA TYR A 58 -7.35 -3.36 -3.69
C TYR A 58 -6.38 -4.30 -4.37
N VAL A 59 -5.61 -5.09 -3.61
CA VAL A 59 -4.68 -6.08 -4.17
C VAL A 59 -5.44 -7.03 -5.10
N HIS A 60 -6.63 -7.49 -4.70
CA HIS A 60 -7.51 -8.32 -5.52
C HIS A 60 -7.96 -7.60 -6.81
N SER A 61 -8.34 -6.33 -6.71
CA SER A 61 -8.76 -5.53 -7.88
C SER A 61 -7.64 -5.36 -8.90
N VAL A 62 -6.40 -5.10 -8.44
CA VAL A 62 -5.23 -4.92 -9.30
C VAL A 62 -4.82 -6.24 -9.96
N SER A 63 -4.92 -7.38 -9.26
CA SER A 63 -4.68 -8.71 -9.84
C SER A 63 -5.70 -9.09 -10.92
N LEU A 64 -6.94 -8.60 -10.84
CA LEU A 64 -7.99 -8.87 -11.83
C LEU A 64 -7.91 -7.93 -13.05
N GLU A 65 -7.52 -6.66 -12.86
CA GLU A 65 -7.32 -5.73 -13.99
C GLU A 65 -6.09 -6.06 -14.85
N GLY A 66 -5.12 -6.82 -14.32
CA GLY A 66 -3.98 -7.33 -15.10
C GLY A 66 -4.27 -8.59 -15.94
N ALA A 67 -5.47 -9.16 -15.83
CA ALA A 67 -5.87 -10.42 -16.49
C ALA A 67 -6.86 -10.24 -17.67
N SER A 68 -7.15 -9.00 -18.07
CA SER A 68 -8.08 -8.68 -19.17
C SER A 68 -7.39 -8.08 -20.39
#